data_AF-A0A7Y5LQM1-F1
#
_entry.id   AF-A0A7Y5LQM1-F1
#
_cell.length_a   1.000
_cell.length_b   1.000
_cell.length_c   1.000
_cell.angle_alpha   90.00
_cell.angle_beta   90.00
_cell.angle_gamma   90.00
#
_symmetry.space_group_name_H-M   'P 1'
#
loop_
_entity.id
_entity.type
_entity.pdbx_description
1 polymer ?
#
loop_
_entity_poly.entity_id
_entity_poly.type
_entity_poly.pdbx_seq_one_letter_code
_entity_poly.pdbx_strand_id
1 'polypeptide(L)'
;MDSKKIDQPTVTDTPLVTPRITLAALIERLAVDAKDRNRNFVRHLSMWLHENAPQMQLQIIRKLALTDVVVTLQMRRDVELVITGHLAEPRGEVTLKFCEDEFPSVWVELLAVNTTDPYTICTLDYAQKDRTIKLLEPLTEKGRRLEAGTFAQCLVVSTIGPDAYVRLKSNDSELPWTAPMSAVAFVEEHEFLAQPAP
;
A
#
# COMPACT_ATOMS: atom_id res chain seq x y z
N MET A 1 -51.38 -38.07 -32.18
CA MET A 1 -51.06 -37.10 -31.11
C MET A 1 -49.54 -37.13 -30.97
N ASP A 2 -48.86 -36.29 -31.73
CA ASP A 2 -47.40 -36.23 -31.80
C ASP A 2 -46.87 -35.28 -30.73
N SER A 3 -46.20 -35.85 -29.73
CA SER A 3 -45.50 -35.09 -28.70
C SER A 3 -44.21 -34.52 -29.28
N LYS A 4 -44.21 -33.21 -29.54
CA LYS A 4 -43.00 -32.43 -29.84
C LYS A 4 -42.03 -32.53 -28.66
N LYS A 5 -40.90 -33.21 -28.86
CA LYS A 5 -39.70 -33.04 -28.03
C LYS A 5 -39.19 -31.61 -28.22
N ILE A 6 -39.15 -30.86 -27.12
CA ILE A 6 -38.49 -29.56 -27.06
C ILE A 6 -37.05 -29.86 -26.64
N ASP A 7 -36.12 -29.74 -27.58
CA ASP A 7 -34.70 -29.77 -27.28
C ASP A 7 -34.34 -28.53 -26.45
N GLN A 8 -33.84 -28.76 -25.24
CA GLN A 8 -33.30 -27.68 -24.41
C GLN A 8 -31.93 -27.28 -24.95
N PRO A 9 -31.64 -25.97 -25.10
CA PRO A 9 -30.35 -25.51 -25.56
C PRO A 9 -29.26 -25.89 -24.56
N THR A 10 -28.26 -26.61 -25.04
CA THR A 10 -27.01 -26.90 -24.34
C THR A 10 -26.35 -25.57 -23.98
N VAL A 11 -26.28 -25.26 -22.68
CA VAL A 11 -25.54 -24.09 -22.17
C VAL A 11 -24.07 -24.36 -22.45
N THR A 12 -23.54 -23.70 -23.48
CA THR A 12 -22.12 -23.74 -23.81
C THR A 12 -21.37 -22.99 -22.71
N ASP A 13 -20.77 -23.71 -21.77
CA ASP A 13 -19.82 -23.20 -20.77
C ASP A 13 -18.62 -22.60 -21.51
N THR A 14 -18.76 -21.35 -21.94
CA THR A 14 -17.62 -20.56 -22.39
C THR A 14 -16.89 -20.13 -21.14
N PRO A 15 -15.63 -20.56 -20.91
CA PRO A 15 -14.90 -20.12 -19.74
C PRO A 15 -14.84 -18.59 -19.75
N LEU A 16 -15.33 -17.97 -18.67
CA LEU A 16 -15.17 -16.54 -18.44
C LEU A 16 -13.67 -16.21 -18.45
N VAL A 17 -13.18 -15.66 -19.56
CA VAL A 17 -11.79 -15.21 -19.66
C VAL A 17 -11.63 -14.03 -18.74
N THR A 18 -10.95 -14.25 -17.62
CA THR A 18 -10.63 -13.21 -16.65
C THR A 18 -9.60 -12.25 -17.26
N PRO A 19 -9.87 -10.94 -17.36
CA PRO A 19 -8.93 -10.01 -17.96
C PRO A 19 -7.65 -9.93 -17.14
N ARG A 20 -6.51 -9.99 -17.85
CA ARG A 20 -5.15 -9.92 -17.27
C ARG A 20 -4.41 -8.72 -17.82
N ILE A 21 -3.71 -8.02 -16.95
CA ILE A 21 -2.89 -6.86 -17.28
C ILE A 21 -1.60 -6.89 -16.45
N THR A 22 -0.50 -6.41 -17.02
CA THR A 22 0.74 -6.21 -16.24
C THR A 22 0.60 -4.99 -15.34
N LEU A 23 1.30 -4.95 -14.21
CA LEU A 23 1.32 -3.79 -13.32
C LEU A 23 1.78 -2.53 -14.05
N ALA A 24 2.80 -2.64 -14.93
CA ALA A 24 3.23 -1.52 -15.77
C ALA A 24 2.08 -0.96 -16.63
N ALA A 25 1.39 -1.80 -17.41
CA ALA A 25 0.24 -1.36 -18.21
C ALA A 25 -0.94 -0.83 -17.37
N LEU A 26 -1.15 -1.33 -16.15
CA LEU A 26 -2.14 -0.76 -15.22
C LEU A 26 -1.74 0.65 -14.77
N ILE A 27 -0.46 0.83 -14.41
CA ILE A 27 0.12 2.12 -14.05
C ILE A 27 -0.04 3.11 -15.22
N GLU A 28 0.28 2.70 -16.44
CA GLU A 28 0.08 3.52 -17.65
C GLU A 28 -1.38 3.96 -17.82
N ARG A 29 -2.35 3.05 -17.61
CA ARG A 29 -3.78 3.37 -17.70
C ARG A 29 -4.23 4.37 -16.64
N LEU A 30 -3.76 4.22 -15.41
CA LEU A 30 -4.10 5.16 -14.32
C LEU A 30 -3.36 6.49 -14.47
N ALA A 31 -2.24 6.51 -15.17
CA ALA A 31 -1.44 7.71 -15.41
C ALA A 31 -2.00 8.59 -16.55
N VAL A 32 -3.00 8.14 -17.33
CA VAL A 32 -3.56 8.90 -18.46
C VAL A 32 -4.02 10.30 -18.05
N ASP A 33 -4.61 10.44 -16.86
CA ASP A 33 -5.08 11.72 -16.33
C ASP A 33 -4.08 12.36 -15.35
N ALA A 34 -2.96 11.71 -15.09
CA ALA A 34 -1.94 12.21 -14.16
C ALA A 34 -0.98 13.14 -14.90
N LYS A 35 -0.97 14.41 -14.48
CA LYS A 35 -0.04 15.41 -15.02
C LYS A 35 1.43 15.02 -14.85
N ASP A 36 1.77 14.39 -13.72
CA ASP A 36 3.12 13.94 -13.37
C ASP A 36 3.08 12.60 -12.61
N ARG A 37 4.04 11.70 -12.88
CA ARG A 37 4.27 10.47 -12.11
C ARG A 37 5.06 10.73 -10.84
N ASN A 38 4.47 11.52 -9.96
CA ASN A 38 5.09 11.93 -8.70
C ASN A 38 4.55 11.09 -7.52
N ARG A 39 4.96 11.44 -6.30
CA ARG A 39 4.51 10.76 -5.07
C ARG A 39 2.98 10.75 -4.89
N ASN A 40 2.27 11.77 -5.37
CA ASN A 40 0.81 11.79 -5.27
C ASN A 40 0.18 10.76 -6.22
N PHE A 41 0.77 10.56 -7.39
CA PHE A 41 0.37 9.48 -8.29
C PHE A 41 0.55 8.11 -7.63
N VAL A 42 1.69 7.85 -6.96
CA VAL A 42 1.92 6.56 -6.27
C VAL A 42 0.92 6.34 -5.14
N ARG A 43 0.58 7.38 -4.37
CA ARG A 43 -0.48 7.30 -3.35
C ARG A 43 -1.85 7.01 -3.96
N HIS A 44 -2.17 7.66 -5.08
CA HIS A 44 -3.41 7.41 -5.80
C HIS A 44 -3.48 5.98 -6.36
N LEU A 45 -2.39 5.51 -6.95
CA LEU A 45 -2.24 4.11 -7.39
C LEU A 45 -2.46 3.15 -6.22
N SER A 46 -1.83 3.40 -5.06
CA SER A 46 -2.03 2.58 -3.87
C SER A 46 -3.47 2.58 -3.39
N MET A 47 -4.15 3.73 -3.43
CA MET A 47 -5.56 3.84 -3.06
C MET A 47 -6.43 3.00 -3.99
N TRP A 48 -6.24 3.19 -5.30
CA TRP A 48 -6.98 2.44 -6.31
C TRP A 48 -6.75 0.93 -6.14
N LEU A 49 -5.50 0.51 -5.93
CA LEU A 49 -5.16 -0.87 -5.66
C LEU A 49 -5.89 -1.37 -4.39
N HIS A 50 -5.88 -0.60 -3.31
CA HIS A 50 -6.54 -0.96 -2.06
C HIS A 50 -8.06 -1.14 -2.24
N GLU A 51 -8.73 -0.18 -2.88
CA GLU A 51 -10.19 -0.21 -3.13
C GLU A 51 -10.59 -1.39 -4.02
N ASN A 52 -9.74 -1.75 -4.97
CA ASN A 52 -9.99 -2.86 -5.89
C ASN A 52 -9.38 -4.18 -5.39
N ALA A 53 -8.76 -4.22 -4.20
CA ALA A 53 -8.08 -5.41 -3.67
C ALA A 53 -8.99 -6.66 -3.63
N PRO A 54 -10.28 -6.56 -3.28
CA PRO A 54 -11.20 -7.70 -3.35
C PRO A 54 -11.40 -8.26 -4.77
N GLN A 55 -11.21 -7.44 -5.81
CA GLN A 55 -11.46 -7.81 -7.20
C GLN A 55 -10.17 -8.03 -8.00
N MET A 56 -9.03 -8.12 -7.34
CA MET A 56 -7.77 -8.37 -8.01
C MET A 56 -6.98 -9.50 -7.36
N GLN A 57 -6.15 -10.12 -8.18
CA GLN A 57 -5.19 -11.11 -7.75
C GLN A 57 -3.87 -10.89 -8.44
N LEU A 58 -2.79 -10.76 -7.66
CA LEU A 58 -1.45 -10.79 -8.22
C LEU A 58 -1.08 -12.24 -8.48
N GLN A 59 -0.75 -12.57 -9.73
CA GLN A 59 -0.47 -13.95 -10.14
C GLN A 59 0.67 -14.56 -9.31
N ILE A 60 1.65 -13.77 -8.90
CA ILE A 60 2.78 -14.26 -8.10
C ILE A 60 2.34 -14.72 -6.70
N ILE A 61 1.40 -13.99 -6.07
CA ILE A 61 0.82 -14.37 -4.77
C ILE A 61 0.09 -15.70 -4.90
N ARG A 62 -0.74 -15.85 -5.94
CA ARG A 62 -1.47 -17.10 -6.23
C ARG A 62 -0.52 -18.27 -6.50
N LYS A 63 0.49 -18.06 -7.36
CA LYS A 63 1.46 -19.10 -7.74
C LYS A 63 2.24 -19.65 -6.56
N LEU A 64 2.56 -18.78 -5.60
CA LEU A 64 3.26 -19.15 -4.38
C LEU A 64 2.31 -19.55 -3.24
N ALA A 65 0.99 -19.46 -3.45
CA ALA A 65 -0.02 -19.71 -2.43
C ALA A 65 0.24 -18.94 -1.12
N LEU A 66 0.63 -17.66 -1.22
CA LEU A 66 0.90 -16.84 -0.03
C LEU A 66 -0.41 -16.46 0.68
N THR A 67 -0.39 -16.50 2.01
CA THR A 67 -1.44 -16.01 2.90
C THR A 67 -0.98 -14.77 3.67
N ASP A 68 -1.91 -14.06 4.32
CA ASP A 68 -1.61 -12.89 5.17
C ASP A 68 -0.74 -11.85 4.45
N VAL A 69 -1.14 -11.50 3.22
CA VAL A 69 -0.29 -10.75 2.30
C VAL A 69 -0.44 -9.24 2.47
N VAL A 70 0.72 -8.59 2.61
CA VAL A 70 0.89 -7.14 2.54
C VAL A 70 1.63 -6.79 1.26
N VAL A 71 1.03 -5.92 0.45
CA VAL A 71 1.62 -5.35 -0.76
C VAL A 71 1.99 -3.90 -0.48
N THR A 72 3.27 -3.58 -0.55
CA THR A 72 3.81 -2.27 -0.21
C THR A 72 4.46 -1.60 -1.41
N LEU A 73 4.02 -0.39 -1.75
CA LEU A 73 4.75 0.50 -2.66
C LEU A 73 5.73 1.35 -1.85
N GLN A 74 7.01 1.01 -1.90
CA GLN A 74 8.07 1.77 -1.23
C GLN A 74 8.55 2.90 -2.14
N MET A 75 8.39 4.14 -1.69
CA MET A 75 8.86 5.33 -2.38
C MET A 75 10.17 5.80 -1.74
N ARG A 76 11.28 5.65 -2.47
CA ARG A 76 12.59 6.18 -2.09
C ARG A 76 13.04 7.20 -3.14
N ARG A 77 14.07 6.87 -3.92
CA ARG A 77 14.40 7.56 -5.16
C ARG A 77 13.49 7.04 -6.28
N ASP A 78 13.40 5.72 -6.36
CA ASP A 78 12.51 4.99 -7.26
C ASP A 78 11.39 4.31 -6.46
N VAL A 79 10.37 3.81 -7.18
CA VAL A 79 9.25 3.06 -6.60
C VAL A 79 9.58 1.57 -6.67
N GLU A 80 9.49 0.89 -5.53
CA GLU A 80 9.61 -0.57 -5.44
C GLU A 80 8.28 -1.18 -4.98
N LEU A 81 7.88 -2.29 -5.59
CA LEU A 81 6.81 -3.13 -5.10
C LEU A 81 7.40 -4.21 -4.20
N VAL A 82 6.99 -4.24 -2.94
CA VAL A 82 7.39 -5.26 -1.97
C VAL A 82 6.16 -6.06 -1.58
N ILE A 83 6.21 -7.39 -1.73
CA ILE A 83 5.13 -8.30 -1.35
C ILE A 83 5.65 -9.16 -0.22
N THR A 84 5.05 -9.05 0.96
CA THR A 84 5.35 -9.91 2.11
C THR A 84 4.12 -10.76 2.43
N GLY A 85 4.31 -12.06 2.60
CA GLY A 85 3.25 -12.97 2.99
C GLY A 85 3.81 -14.28 3.57
N HIS A 86 2.93 -15.20 3.92
CA HIS A 86 3.29 -16.47 4.55
C HIS A 86 3.05 -17.64 3.61
N LEU A 87 3.98 -18.59 3.58
CA LEU A 87 3.79 -19.91 2.99
C LEU A 87 3.12 -20.84 4.00
N ALA A 88 2.15 -21.63 3.52
CA ALA A 88 1.53 -22.66 4.33
C ALA A 88 2.50 -23.82 4.61
N GLU A 89 3.21 -24.31 3.58
CA GLU A 89 4.19 -25.40 3.68
C GLU A 89 5.33 -25.25 2.64
N PRO A 90 6.61 -25.24 3.07
CA PRO A 90 7.07 -25.10 4.45
C PRO A 90 6.60 -23.76 5.04
N ARG A 91 6.32 -23.74 6.35
CA ARG A 91 5.90 -22.51 7.03
C ARG A 91 7.04 -21.50 7.04
N GLY A 92 6.77 -20.29 6.56
CA GLY A 92 7.74 -19.20 6.59
C GLY A 92 7.19 -17.91 5.99
N GLU A 93 7.81 -16.80 6.37
CA GLU A 93 7.58 -15.50 5.74
C GLU A 93 8.41 -15.42 4.46
N VAL A 94 7.78 -14.95 3.37
CA VAL A 94 8.44 -14.69 2.10
C VAL A 94 8.27 -13.21 1.77
N THR A 95 9.37 -12.57 1.40
CA THR A 95 9.38 -11.22 0.85
C THR A 95 9.89 -11.24 -0.57
N LEU A 96 9.06 -10.76 -1.50
CA LEU A 96 9.43 -10.51 -2.88
C LEU A 96 9.60 -9.01 -3.10
N LYS A 97 10.56 -8.63 -3.93
CA LYS A 97 10.82 -7.24 -4.29
C LYS A 97 10.90 -7.12 -5.80
N PHE A 98 10.26 -6.10 -6.33
CA PHE A 98 10.29 -5.75 -7.74
C PHE A 98 10.60 -4.26 -7.86
N CYS A 99 11.63 -3.91 -8.63
CA CYS A 99 11.83 -2.54 -9.05
C CYS A 99 10.88 -2.19 -10.22
N GLU A 100 10.80 -0.91 -10.57
CA GLU A 100 9.88 -0.42 -11.61
C GLU A 100 10.09 -1.10 -12.98
N ASP A 101 11.34 -1.37 -13.36
CA ASP A 101 11.68 -2.07 -14.61
C ASP A 101 11.15 -3.53 -14.66
N GLU A 102 10.83 -4.11 -13.50
CA GLU A 102 10.28 -5.46 -13.38
C GLU A 102 8.74 -5.48 -13.39
N PHE A 103 8.07 -4.33 -13.29
CA PHE A 103 6.60 -4.24 -13.30
C PHE A 103 5.92 -4.82 -14.55
N PRO A 104 6.53 -4.84 -15.75
CA PRO A 104 5.99 -5.58 -16.90
C PRO A 104 5.87 -7.10 -16.67
N SER A 105 6.60 -7.67 -15.70
CA SER A 105 6.52 -9.09 -15.36
C SER A 105 5.50 -9.40 -14.26
N VAL A 106 5.01 -8.39 -13.54
CA VAL A 106 4.04 -8.54 -12.46
C VAL A 106 2.63 -8.52 -13.04
N TRP A 107 1.95 -9.66 -13.04
CA TRP A 107 0.60 -9.79 -13.60
C TRP A 107 -0.48 -9.59 -12.54
N VAL A 108 -1.45 -8.74 -12.89
CA VAL A 108 -2.70 -8.48 -12.17
C VAL A 108 -3.84 -9.15 -12.94
N GLU A 109 -4.60 -10.00 -12.26
CA GLU A 109 -5.83 -10.62 -12.78
C GLU A 109 -7.04 -9.99 -12.09
N LEU A 110 -8.03 -9.53 -12.86
CA LEU A 110 -9.24 -8.89 -12.32
C LEU A 110 -10.35 -9.93 -12.17
N LEU A 111 -10.71 -10.27 -10.94
CA LEU A 111 -11.63 -11.33 -10.62
C LEU A 111 -13.09 -10.91 -10.89
N ALA A 112 -13.90 -11.86 -11.38
CA ALA A 112 -15.34 -11.64 -11.57
C ALA A 112 -16.12 -11.64 -10.24
N VAL A 113 -15.55 -12.24 -9.18
CA VAL A 113 -16.14 -12.35 -7.85
C VAL A 113 -15.11 -11.87 -6.82
N ASN A 114 -15.57 -11.15 -5.81
CA ASN A 114 -14.70 -10.63 -4.77
C ASN A 114 -14.06 -11.78 -3.95
N THR A 115 -12.76 -11.66 -3.65
CA THR A 115 -12.10 -12.49 -2.64
C THR A 115 -12.58 -12.11 -1.24
N THR A 116 -12.66 -13.10 -0.35
CA THR A 116 -13.01 -12.91 1.06
C THR A 116 -11.86 -12.32 1.87
N ASP A 117 -10.63 -12.59 1.44
CA ASP A 117 -9.40 -12.18 2.12
C ASP A 117 -8.51 -11.37 1.15
N PRO A 118 -8.84 -10.08 0.90
CA PRO A 118 -8.03 -9.23 0.06
C PRO A 118 -6.68 -8.92 0.69
N TYR A 119 -5.71 -8.55 -0.15
CA TYR A 119 -4.40 -8.11 0.33
C TYR A 119 -4.52 -6.78 1.09
N THR A 120 -3.68 -6.62 2.10
CA THR A 120 -3.45 -5.27 2.65
C THR A 120 -2.52 -4.52 1.71
N ILE A 121 -2.98 -3.40 1.17
CA ILE A 121 -2.17 -2.57 0.27
C ILE A 121 -1.79 -1.28 0.96
N CYS A 122 -0.50 -0.94 0.92
CA CYS A 122 0.04 0.22 1.61
C CYS A 122 1.17 0.91 0.84
N THR A 123 1.50 2.13 1.25
CA THR A 123 2.72 2.82 0.81
C THR A 123 3.69 3.07 1.96
N LEU A 124 4.98 3.20 1.64
CA LEU A 124 6.02 3.72 2.52
C LEU A 124 6.75 4.87 1.82
N ASP A 125 6.51 6.11 2.24
CA ASP A 125 7.17 7.33 1.75
C ASP A 125 8.39 7.65 2.61
N TYR A 126 9.58 7.32 2.09
CA TYR A 126 10.86 7.68 2.72
C TYR A 126 11.36 9.06 2.33
N ALA A 127 10.70 9.78 1.41
CA ALA A 127 11.13 11.13 1.04
C ALA A 127 10.82 12.18 2.13
N GLN A 128 10.10 11.79 3.19
CA GLN A 128 9.88 12.60 4.39
C GLN A 128 10.85 12.25 5.53
N LYS A 129 11.73 11.25 5.32
CA LYS A 129 12.68 10.81 6.34
C LYS A 129 13.59 11.97 6.77
N ASP A 130 13.91 12.01 8.05
CA ASP A 130 14.78 12.98 8.71
C ASP A 130 14.22 14.42 8.68
N ARG A 131 12.96 14.61 8.27
CA ARG A 131 12.25 15.88 8.49
C ARG A 131 11.78 15.98 9.93
N THR A 132 11.94 17.17 10.49
CA THR A 132 11.40 17.50 11.81
C THR A 132 9.88 17.60 11.76
N ILE A 133 9.23 16.93 12.70
CA ILE A 133 7.80 17.01 12.94
C ILE A 133 7.55 17.48 14.38
N LYS A 134 6.38 18.08 14.58
CA LYS A 134 5.86 18.45 15.90
C LYS A 134 4.60 17.65 16.17
N LEU A 135 4.53 17.02 17.34
CA LEU A 135 3.30 16.39 17.82
C LEU A 135 2.27 17.48 18.17
N LEU A 136 1.07 17.36 17.61
CA LEU A 136 -0.05 18.27 17.87
C LEU A 136 -0.86 17.82 19.09
N GLU A 137 -0.91 16.50 19.31
CA GLU A 137 -1.64 15.86 20.40
C GLU A 137 -0.73 14.88 21.15
N PRO A 138 -1.00 14.57 22.43
CA PRO A 138 -0.25 13.56 23.16
C PRO A 138 -0.41 12.18 22.53
N LEU A 139 0.69 11.43 22.42
CA LEU A 139 0.70 10.07 21.87
C LEU A 139 0.95 9.06 22.99
N THR A 140 0.11 8.04 23.10
CA THR A 140 0.28 6.96 24.08
C THR A 140 0.44 5.62 23.37
N GLU A 141 1.55 4.93 23.61
CA GLU A 141 1.84 3.63 23.00
C GLU A 141 2.55 2.72 24.03
N LYS A 142 2.00 1.52 24.25
CA LYS A 142 2.59 0.49 25.13
C LYS A 142 2.96 1.01 26.54
N GLY A 143 2.07 1.79 27.15
CA GLY A 143 2.26 2.33 28.50
C GLY A 143 3.24 3.51 28.59
N ARG A 144 3.75 4.00 27.46
CA ARG A 144 4.57 5.22 27.39
C ARG A 144 3.76 6.35 26.79
N ARG A 145 4.12 7.60 27.12
CA ARG A 145 3.47 8.80 26.60
C ARG A 145 4.50 9.81 26.08
N LEU A 146 4.21 10.38 24.91
CA LEU A 146 4.86 11.59 24.40
C LEU A 146 3.86 12.74 24.48
N GLU A 147 4.28 13.89 25.01
CA GLU A 147 3.41 15.04 25.14
C GLU A 147 3.25 15.80 23.81
N ALA A 148 2.11 16.46 23.65
CA ALA A 148 1.92 17.44 22.59
C ALA A 148 3.01 18.53 22.65
N GLY A 149 3.38 19.05 21.49
CA GLY A 149 4.46 20.01 21.32
C GLY A 149 5.86 19.40 21.20
N THR A 150 6.01 18.10 21.49
CA THR A 150 7.29 17.40 21.33
C THR A 150 7.73 17.40 19.86
N PHE A 151 8.99 17.75 19.63
CA PHE A 151 9.63 17.64 18.33
C PHE A 151 10.25 16.25 18.16
N ALA A 152 10.10 15.69 16.98
CA ALA A 152 10.63 14.38 16.64
C ALA A 152 11.12 14.35 15.19
N GLN A 153 11.90 13.33 14.86
CA GLN A 153 12.33 13.06 13.50
C GLN A 153 11.38 12.08 12.82
N CYS A 154 10.90 12.42 11.63
CA CYS A 154 10.15 11.50 10.79
C CYS A 154 11.08 10.40 10.28
N LEU A 155 10.67 9.14 10.43
CA LEU A 155 11.39 7.98 9.90
C LEU A 155 10.80 7.52 8.56
N VAL A 156 9.48 7.51 8.46
CA VAL A 156 8.72 7.14 7.25
C VAL A 156 7.27 7.59 7.42
N VAL A 157 6.64 7.99 6.33
CA VAL A 157 5.17 8.16 6.27
C VAL A 157 4.60 6.94 5.57
N SER A 158 3.54 6.35 6.11
CA SER A 158 2.87 5.19 5.53
C SER A 158 1.40 5.47 5.29
N THR A 159 0.83 4.89 4.24
CA THR A 159 -0.62 4.92 4.01
C THR A 159 -1.18 3.51 3.91
N ILE A 160 -2.35 3.26 4.51
CA ILE A 160 -3.10 2.00 4.39
C ILE A 160 -4.53 2.38 4.02
N GLY A 161 -4.94 2.15 2.78
CA GLY A 161 -6.18 2.72 2.26
C GLY A 161 -6.20 4.25 2.47
N PRO A 162 -7.30 4.82 3.00
CA PRO A 162 -7.45 6.26 3.26
C PRO A 162 -6.60 6.76 4.43
N ASP A 163 -6.12 5.88 5.29
CA ASP A 163 -5.44 6.26 6.53
C ASP A 163 -3.95 6.50 6.29
N ALA A 164 -3.45 7.58 6.90
CA ALA A 164 -2.04 7.95 6.85
C ALA A 164 -1.44 7.98 8.25
N TYR A 165 -0.23 7.46 8.37
CA TYR A 165 0.52 7.37 9.61
C TYR A 165 1.95 7.85 9.40
N VAL A 166 2.57 8.29 10.48
CA VAL A 166 3.98 8.61 10.53
C VAL A 166 4.65 7.75 11.59
N ARG A 167 5.79 7.16 11.23
CA ARG A 167 6.71 6.58 12.20
C ARG A 167 7.73 7.64 12.56
N LEU A 168 7.92 7.89 13.84
CA LEU A 168 8.76 8.98 14.33
C LEU A 168 9.72 8.53 15.43
N LYS A 169 10.81 9.28 15.61
CA LYS A 169 11.76 9.10 16.70
C LYS A 169 11.92 10.43 17.46
N SER A 170 11.49 10.45 18.71
CA SER A 170 11.79 11.56 19.63
C SER A 170 13.24 11.45 20.13
N ASN A 171 13.86 12.58 20.46
CA ASN A 171 15.18 12.60 21.08
C ASN A 171 15.19 11.91 22.45
N ASP A 172 14.06 11.93 23.15
CA ASP A 172 13.92 11.38 24.51
C ASP A 172 13.54 9.88 24.51
N SER A 173 13.52 9.23 23.34
CA SER A 173 13.11 7.84 23.21
C SER A 173 14.02 7.04 22.27
N GLU A 174 14.52 5.91 22.74
CA GLU A 174 15.29 4.98 21.89
C GLU A 174 14.41 4.28 20.85
N LEU A 175 13.14 4.03 21.19
CA LEU A 175 12.21 3.30 20.33
C LEU A 175 11.36 4.26 19.51
N PRO A 176 11.09 3.91 18.24
CA PRO A 176 10.20 4.69 17.41
C PRO A 176 8.75 4.57 17.87
N TRP A 177 7.96 5.57 17.49
CA TRP A 177 6.54 5.69 17.75
C TRP A 177 5.77 5.72 16.44
N THR A 178 4.50 5.36 16.48
CA THR A 178 3.59 5.51 15.33
C THR A 178 2.46 6.45 15.71
N ALA A 179 2.25 7.50 14.91
CA ALA A 179 1.16 8.46 15.09
C ALA A 179 0.31 8.54 13.81
N PRO A 180 -1.00 8.80 13.92
CA PRO A 180 -1.78 9.20 12.75
C PRO A 180 -1.23 10.53 12.21
N MET A 181 -1.29 10.72 10.89
CA MET A 181 -0.79 11.92 10.23
C MET A 181 -1.50 13.20 10.74
N SER A 182 -2.76 13.09 11.17
CA SER A 182 -3.53 14.20 11.75
C SER A 182 -3.00 14.69 13.10
N ALA A 183 -2.24 13.87 13.83
CA ALA A 183 -1.67 14.22 15.13
C ALA A 183 -0.28 14.89 15.03
N VAL A 184 0.20 15.18 13.82
CA VAL A 184 1.53 15.77 13.59
C VAL A 184 1.48 16.92 12.60
N ALA A 185 2.43 17.85 12.73
CA ALA A 185 2.73 18.84 11.71
C ALA A 185 4.20 18.72 11.30
N PHE A 186 4.48 18.85 10.00
CA PHE A 186 5.86 19.00 9.52
C PHE A 186 6.28 20.45 9.76
N VAL A 187 7.43 20.63 10.42
CA VAL A 187 7.97 21.95 10.69
C VAL A 187 8.72 22.42 9.43
N GLU A 188 8.39 23.61 8.94
CA GLU A 188 9.17 24.24 7.86
C GLU A 188 10.48 24.79 8.44
N GLU A 189 11.59 24.67 7.71
CA GLU A 189 12.93 25.04 8.20
C GLU A 189 13.01 26.49 8.73
N HIS A 190 12.15 27.39 8.24
CA HIS A 190 12.10 28.79 8.65
C HIS A 190 11.49 29.02 10.04
N GLU A 191 10.70 28.08 10.59
CA GLU A 191 10.11 28.22 11.93
C GLU A 191 11.08 27.86 13.06
N PHE A 192 12.12 27.07 12.75
CA PHE A 192 13.06 26.58 13.76
C PHE A 192 14.04 27.65 14.26
N LEU A 193 14.34 28.66 13.43
CA LEU A 193 15.29 29.74 13.75
C LEU A 193 14.67 30.89 14.58
N ALA A 194 13.36 30.86 14.80
CA ALA A 194 12.66 31.91 15.55
C ALA A 194 12.55 31.61 17.06
N GLN A 195 13.00 30.44 17.53
CA GLN A 195 13.07 30.20 18.97
C GLN A 195 14.36 30.80 19.53
N PRO A 196 14.28 31.72 20.51
CA PRO A 196 15.47 32.15 21.22
C PRO A 196 16.07 30.94 21.95
N ALA A 197 17.38 30.76 21.82
CA ALA A 197 18.12 29.81 22.64
C ALA A 197 17.84 30.10 24.14
N PRO A 198 17.70 29.07 24.98
CA PRO A 198 17.47 29.24 26.41
C PRO A 198 18.59 30.02 27.11
#